data_AF-A0A6N8HGY3-F1
#
_entry.id   AF-A0A6N8HGY3-F1
#
_cell.length_a   1.000
_cell.length_b   1.000
_cell.length_c   1.000
_cell.angle_alpha   90.00
_cell.angle_beta   90.00
_cell.angle_gamma   90.00
#
_symmetry.space_group_name_H-M   'P 1'
#
loop_
_entity.id
_entity.type
_entity.pdbx_description
1 polymer ?
#
loop_
_entity_poly.entity_id
_entity_poly.type
_entity_poly.pdbx_seq_one_letter_code
_entity_poly.pdbx_strand_id
1 'polypeptide(L)'
;MKKLSALFAIVLLVFACDDGDMTFKDFNFGDVTTAQLCTANEFLYKINGTEVLILDVNIEEYFSNIDGTIDTITVNSANKVIYRNYSGTVTSSAICTSLPPATPTVVEEWNASQGGELTVTTTKLVSDDGDVSYEHSISIVRLEFVKDDETIVIENQNYGTYTTSQGFDFDFEDFSNGTINPSKCDSGDESAPKIIYEINSDEVLKIIITSENFNTLFVNEVTGIDAPRILELDDTDNRIIFDVYSNTASGTLICSNTPPITPVVEQRWNATGEIWVTTEEVVVGEFQHTVIFHDVTFFNSANDEETFKPTEDENGNYIYGQFAIE
;
A
#
# COMPACT_ATOMS: atom_id res chain seq x y z
N MET A 1 57.50 39.06 47.27
CA MET A 1 57.35 37.97 46.28
C MET A 1 56.08 37.11 46.49
N LYS A 2 55.63 36.82 47.73
CA LYS A 2 54.38 36.05 47.98
C LYS A 2 53.09 36.69 47.43
N LYS A 3 53.02 38.02 47.33
CA LYS A 3 51.87 38.76 46.75
C LYS A 3 51.81 38.71 45.21
N LEU A 4 52.95 38.49 44.53
CA LEU A 4 52.98 38.32 43.07
C LEU A 4 52.58 36.90 42.65
N SER A 5 52.92 35.89 43.46
CA SER A 5 52.54 34.49 43.19
C SER A 5 51.02 34.29 43.24
N ALA A 6 50.33 35.00 44.14
CA ALA A 6 48.86 34.98 44.21
C ALA A 6 48.20 35.65 42.99
N LEU A 7 48.81 36.72 42.47
CA LEU A 7 48.32 37.40 41.27
C LEU A 7 48.48 36.51 40.03
N PHE A 8 49.60 35.78 39.91
CA PHE A 8 49.83 34.86 38.81
C PHE A 8 48.90 33.63 38.86
N ALA A 9 48.57 33.14 40.06
CA ALA A 9 47.60 32.06 40.25
C ALA A 9 46.16 32.49 39.92
N ILE A 10 45.79 33.74 40.20
CA ILE A 10 44.47 34.28 39.82
C ILE A 10 44.36 34.47 38.30
N VAL A 11 45.42 34.92 37.63
CA VAL A 11 45.44 35.07 36.17
C VAL A 11 45.31 33.70 35.46
N LEU A 12 45.85 32.63 36.02
CA LEU A 12 45.67 31.26 35.49
C LEU A 12 44.23 30.73 35.64
N LEU A 13 43.47 31.19 36.63
CA LEU A 13 42.08 30.76 36.85
C LEU A 13 41.07 31.47 35.93
N VAL A 14 41.38 32.67 35.42
CA VAL A 14 40.51 33.39 34.45
C VAL A 14 40.68 32.93 33.00
N PHE A 15 41.74 32.20 32.66
CA PHE A 15 41.92 31.57 31.35
C PHE A 15 41.48 30.09 31.30
N ALA A 16 41.05 29.52 32.43
CA ALA A 16 40.64 28.11 32.51
C ALA A 16 39.13 27.89 32.29
N CYS A 17 38.36 28.94 32.01
CA CYS A 17 37.00 28.86 31.48
C CYS A 17 37.03 29.25 30.00
N ASP A 18 37.71 28.44 29.18
CA ASP A 18 37.32 28.32 27.77
C ASP A 18 36.22 27.26 27.77
N ASP A 19 34.98 27.69 28.11
CA ASP A 19 33.80 26.86 27.89
C ASP A 19 33.75 26.66 26.38
N GLY A 20 34.29 25.51 25.94
CA GLY A 20 34.31 25.11 24.55
C GLY A 20 32.94 25.36 23.97
N ASP A 21 32.92 26.12 22.87
CA ASP A 21 31.73 26.52 22.14
C ASP A 21 30.87 25.28 21.88
N MET A 22 29.91 25.02 22.77
CA MET A 22 28.95 23.93 22.64
C MET A 22 27.98 24.36 21.57
N THR A 23 28.35 24.15 20.31
CA THR A 23 27.41 24.23 19.21
C THR A 23 26.41 23.09 19.38
N PHE A 24 25.23 23.39 19.92
CA PHE A 24 24.09 22.49 19.84
C PHE A 24 23.77 22.30 18.35
N LYS A 25 24.11 21.15 17.80
CA LYS A 25 23.67 20.76 16.46
C LYS A 25 22.20 20.35 16.58
N ASP A 26 21.36 21.04 15.83
CA ASP A 26 19.93 20.76 15.71
C ASP A 26 19.64 20.28 14.29
N PHE A 27 18.85 19.21 14.16
CA PHE A 27 18.46 18.66 12.86
C PHE A 27 17.17 19.36 12.43
N ASN A 28 17.30 20.39 11.59
CA ASN A 28 16.16 21.21 11.23
C ASN A 28 15.32 20.58 10.11
N PHE A 29 14.22 19.91 10.47
CA PHE A 29 13.23 19.41 9.50
C PHE A 29 11.79 19.78 9.86
N GLY A 30 11.59 20.75 10.76
CA GLY A 30 10.25 21.12 11.26
C GLY A 30 9.30 21.66 10.18
N ASP A 31 9.85 22.32 9.16
CA ASP A 31 9.08 22.87 8.04
C ASP A 31 8.80 21.83 6.93
N VAL A 32 9.45 20.67 6.98
CA VAL A 32 9.29 19.59 6.00
C VAL A 32 8.47 18.48 6.64
N THR A 33 7.16 18.51 6.36
CA THR A 33 6.18 17.62 6.98
C THR A 33 5.94 16.34 6.20
N THR A 34 6.34 16.26 4.93
CA THR A 34 6.08 15.10 4.06
C THR A 34 7.39 14.43 3.66
N ALA A 35 7.46 13.12 3.85
CA ALA A 35 8.55 12.28 3.41
C ALA A 35 8.33 11.80 1.97
N GLN A 36 9.42 11.58 1.25
CA GLN A 36 9.40 11.08 -0.12
C GLN A 36 9.98 9.68 -0.19
N LEU A 37 9.37 8.81 -1.00
CA LEU A 37 9.91 7.49 -1.30
C LEU A 37 11.01 7.56 -2.36
N CYS A 38 12.12 6.93 -2.04
CA CYS A 38 13.21 6.69 -2.96
C CYS A 38 13.04 5.34 -3.66
N THR A 39 12.31 5.30 -4.78
CA THR A 39 11.90 4.02 -5.42
C THR A 39 13.06 3.11 -5.82
N ALA A 40 14.24 3.65 -6.13
CA ALA A 40 15.39 2.85 -6.54
C ALA A 40 16.02 2.02 -5.40
N ASN A 41 15.85 2.49 -4.16
CA ASN A 41 16.53 1.97 -2.97
C ASN A 41 15.56 1.71 -1.78
N GLU A 42 14.26 1.94 -1.99
CA GLU A 42 13.15 1.63 -1.07
C GLU A 42 13.27 2.22 0.34
N PHE A 43 13.71 3.48 0.45
CA PHE A 43 13.72 4.21 1.72
C PHE A 43 12.96 5.53 1.65
N LEU A 44 12.50 6.02 2.80
CA LEU A 44 11.91 7.35 2.92
C LEU A 44 12.96 8.41 3.24
N TYR A 45 12.78 9.62 2.73
CA TYR A 45 13.67 10.73 3.05
C TYR A 45 12.96 12.09 3.12
N LYS A 46 13.60 13.03 3.82
CA LYS A 46 13.29 14.46 3.83
C LYS A 46 14.52 15.27 3.47
N ILE A 47 14.34 16.35 2.71
CA ILE A 47 15.41 17.29 2.36
C ILE A 47 15.08 18.66 2.93
N ASN A 48 16.04 19.27 3.62
CA ASN A 48 16.00 20.69 3.95
C ASN A 48 17.32 21.35 3.56
N GLY A 49 17.34 22.03 2.40
CA GLY A 49 18.55 22.69 1.90
C GLY A 49 19.69 21.71 1.63
N THR A 50 20.68 21.68 2.52
CA THR A 50 21.85 20.76 2.44
C THR A 50 21.68 19.51 3.31
N GLU A 51 20.65 19.47 4.15
CA GLU A 51 20.41 18.41 5.13
C GLU A 51 19.41 17.39 4.58
N VAL A 52 19.64 16.12 4.90
CA VAL A 52 18.78 15.00 4.52
C VAL A 52 18.59 14.09 5.73
N LEU A 53 17.35 13.74 6.03
CA LEU A 53 17.00 12.73 7.02
C LEU A 53 16.39 11.54 6.29
N ILE A 54 16.98 10.35 6.47
CA ILE A 54 16.63 9.10 5.78
C ILE A 54 16.07 8.12 6.80
N LEU A 55 14.97 7.47 6.47
CA LEU A 55 14.40 6.33 7.16
C LEU A 55 14.46 5.12 6.20
N ASP A 56 15.44 4.26 6.44
CA ASP A 56 15.74 3.06 5.65
C ASP A 56 15.19 1.85 6.41
N VAL A 57 14.00 1.40 6.01
CA VAL A 57 13.20 0.34 6.64
C VAL A 57 12.44 -0.41 5.57
N ASN A 58 11.93 -1.60 5.89
CA ASN A 58 11.02 -2.31 5.01
C ASN A 58 9.68 -1.55 4.89
N ILE A 59 9.42 -0.97 3.72
CA ILE A 59 8.22 -0.14 3.52
C ILE A 59 6.95 -0.99 3.63
N GLU A 60 6.93 -2.19 3.04
CA GLU A 60 5.76 -3.08 3.06
C GLU A 60 5.39 -3.54 4.48
N GLU A 61 6.38 -3.64 5.37
CA GLU A 61 6.19 -4.09 6.75
C GLU A 61 5.58 -3.00 7.65
N TYR A 62 6.02 -1.75 7.51
CA TYR A 62 5.67 -0.68 8.44
C TYR A 62 4.69 0.37 7.89
N PHE A 63 4.38 0.31 6.60
CA PHE A 63 3.50 1.26 5.90
C PHE A 63 2.39 0.49 5.18
N SER A 64 1.76 -0.44 5.89
CA SER A 64 0.64 -1.22 5.39
C SER A 64 -0.61 -0.36 5.21
N ASN A 65 -1.37 -0.60 4.15
CA ASN A 65 -2.61 0.10 3.80
C ASN A 65 -3.81 -0.36 4.65
N ILE A 66 -3.63 -0.44 5.97
CA ILE A 66 -4.64 -0.91 6.91
C ILE A 66 -5.00 0.24 7.85
N ASP A 67 -6.26 0.66 7.83
CA ASP A 67 -6.71 1.81 8.61
C ASP A 67 -6.60 1.56 10.12
N GLY A 68 -6.08 2.54 10.85
CA GLY A 68 -5.98 2.51 12.31
C GLY A 68 -4.85 1.66 12.88
N THR A 69 -3.95 1.10 12.06
CA THR A 69 -2.78 0.38 12.55
C THR A 69 -1.76 1.32 13.20
N ILE A 70 -1.05 0.77 14.19
CA ILE A 70 0.08 1.43 14.84
C ILE A 70 1.26 0.47 14.85
N ASP A 71 2.24 0.76 14.01
CA ASP A 71 3.46 -0.04 13.90
C ASP A 71 4.62 0.62 14.64
N THR A 72 5.48 -0.18 15.25
CA THR A 72 6.67 0.29 15.97
C THR A 72 7.93 -0.11 15.21
N ILE A 73 8.72 0.88 14.82
CA ILE A 73 10.02 0.68 14.18
C ILE A 73 11.10 0.82 15.25
N THR A 74 11.78 -0.29 15.56
CA THR A 74 13.00 -0.26 16.38
C THR A 74 14.23 -0.20 15.49
N VAL A 75 15.10 0.80 15.70
CA VAL A 75 16.37 0.95 15.00
C VAL A 75 17.29 -0.24 15.31
N ASN A 76 17.76 -0.91 14.26
CA ASN A 76 18.60 -2.09 14.32
C ASN A 76 19.49 -2.18 13.05
N SER A 77 19.99 -3.36 12.70
CA SER A 77 20.81 -3.53 11.50
C SER A 77 20.06 -3.43 10.17
N ALA A 78 18.76 -3.75 10.18
CA ALA A 78 17.86 -3.65 9.02
C ALA A 78 17.16 -2.28 8.99
N ASN A 79 16.65 -1.80 10.13
CA ASN A 79 15.94 -0.53 10.24
C ASN A 79 16.90 0.58 10.68
N LYS A 80 17.12 1.59 9.84
CA LYS A 80 18.08 2.67 10.11
C LYS A 80 17.43 4.03 9.97
N VAL A 81 17.88 4.96 10.81
CA VAL A 81 17.65 6.39 10.61
C VAL A 81 18.99 7.08 10.45
N ILE A 82 19.15 7.81 9.36
CA ILE A 82 20.43 8.41 8.98
C ILE A 82 20.21 9.90 8.70
N TYR A 83 20.99 10.73 9.36
CA TYR A 83 21.09 12.14 9.01
C TYR A 83 22.34 12.36 8.16
N ARG A 84 22.23 13.14 7.10
CA ARG A 84 23.34 13.56 6.24
C ARG A 84 23.29 15.05 6.00
N ASN A 85 24.45 15.69 5.99
CA ASN A 85 24.63 17.03 5.48
C ASN A 85 25.57 16.98 4.26
N TYR A 86 25.27 17.80 3.26
CA TYR A 86 25.94 17.80 1.97
C TYR A 86 26.70 19.11 1.71
N SER A 87 27.66 19.08 0.80
CA SER A 87 28.50 20.22 0.41
C SER A 87 27.73 21.36 -0.29
N GLY A 88 26.45 21.16 -0.57
CA GLY A 88 25.58 22.08 -1.27
C GLY A 88 24.14 21.58 -1.25
N THR A 89 23.22 22.37 -1.81
CA THR A 89 21.79 22.05 -1.84
C THR A 89 21.54 20.70 -2.49
N VAL A 90 20.71 19.88 -1.85
CA VAL A 90 20.41 18.51 -2.27
C VAL A 90 19.10 18.48 -3.04
N THR A 91 19.02 17.58 -4.01
CA THR A 91 17.78 17.24 -4.72
C THR A 91 17.53 15.75 -4.59
N SER A 92 16.30 15.30 -4.86
CA SER A 92 15.95 13.88 -4.85
C SER A 92 16.90 13.03 -5.70
N SER A 93 17.31 13.53 -6.88
CA SER A 93 18.25 12.83 -7.77
C SER A 93 19.65 12.60 -7.17
N ALA A 94 20.08 13.42 -6.21
CA ALA A 94 21.36 13.23 -5.53
C ALA A 94 21.32 12.11 -4.48
N ILE A 95 20.12 11.72 -4.05
CA ILE A 95 19.87 10.71 -3.01
C ILE A 95 19.39 9.39 -3.65
N CYS A 96 18.55 9.49 -4.68
CA CYS A 96 17.82 8.37 -5.27
C CYS A 96 18.39 7.84 -6.57
N THR A 97 19.70 7.67 -6.61
CA THR A 97 20.39 7.10 -7.76
C THR A 97 21.33 5.98 -7.35
N SER A 98 21.40 4.93 -8.17
CA SER A 98 22.35 3.84 -7.97
C SER A 98 23.81 4.29 -8.13
N LEU A 99 24.03 5.38 -8.87
CA LEU A 99 25.32 6.04 -9.00
C LEU A 99 25.23 7.48 -8.47
N PRO A 100 25.69 7.74 -7.23
CA PRO A 100 25.66 9.07 -6.65
C PRO A 100 26.41 10.09 -7.53
N PRO A 101 25.87 11.31 -7.72
CA PRO A 101 26.55 12.33 -8.50
C PRO A 101 27.84 12.78 -7.80
N ALA A 102 28.79 13.34 -8.57
CA ALA A 102 30.02 13.88 -8.00
C ALA A 102 29.80 15.14 -7.14
N THR A 103 28.63 15.78 -7.21
CA THR A 103 28.24 16.94 -6.41
C THR A 103 26.71 17.00 -6.28
N PRO A 104 26.16 17.37 -5.11
CA PRO A 104 26.87 17.64 -3.86
C PRO A 104 27.40 16.34 -3.20
N THR A 105 28.46 16.44 -2.41
CA THR A 105 29.05 15.30 -1.67
C THR A 105 28.62 15.32 -0.21
N VAL A 106 28.47 14.16 0.42
CA VAL A 106 28.24 14.06 1.87
C VAL A 106 29.44 14.63 2.62
N VAL A 107 29.22 15.65 3.45
CA VAL A 107 30.26 16.25 4.32
C VAL A 107 30.14 15.78 5.76
N GLU A 108 28.96 15.32 6.16
CA GLU A 108 28.68 14.84 7.50
C GLU A 108 27.56 13.80 7.46
N GLU A 109 27.71 12.73 8.23
CA GLU A 109 26.73 11.65 8.37
C GLU A 109 26.64 11.25 9.85
N TRP A 110 25.41 10.99 10.30
CA TRP A 110 25.09 10.53 11.64
C TRP A 110 24.11 9.36 11.53
N ASN A 111 24.41 8.28 12.25
CA ASN A 111 23.55 7.11 12.29
C ASN A 111 22.88 7.03 13.66
N ALA A 112 21.57 6.74 13.67
CA ALA A 112 20.87 6.46 14.91
C ALA A 112 21.37 5.13 15.51
N SER A 113 21.63 5.15 16.81
CA SER A 113 22.01 4.01 17.63
C SER A 113 20.89 2.99 17.71
N GLN A 114 21.28 1.72 17.89
CA GLN A 114 20.35 0.62 18.06
C GLN A 114 19.44 0.84 19.28
N GLY A 115 18.18 0.43 19.17
CA GLY A 115 17.17 0.60 20.21
C GLY A 115 16.47 1.95 20.20
N GLY A 116 16.81 2.85 19.26
CA GLY A 116 15.95 3.99 18.94
C GLY A 116 14.59 3.52 18.42
N GLU A 117 13.56 4.33 18.57
CA GLU A 117 12.17 3.96 18.31
C GLU A 117 11.40 5.05 17.58
N LEU A 118 10.63 4.62 16.57
CA LEU A 118 9.63 5.41 15.87
C LEU A 118 8.31 4.65 15.87
N THR A 119 7.20 5.37 15.72
CA THR A 119 5.87 4.79 15.51
C THR A 119 5.27 5.28 14.20
N VAL A 120 4.64 4.39 13.46
CA VAL A 120 3.85 4.72 12.27
C VAL A 120 2.38 4.53 12.60
N THR A 121 1.54 5.51 12.30
CA THR A 121 0.08 5.41 12.45
C THR A 121 -0.58 5.63 11.10
N THR A 122 -1.35 4.65 10.66
CA THR A 122 -2.01 4.68 9.35
C THR A 122 -3.45 5.18 9.47
N THR A 123 -3.84 6.10 8.59
CA THR A 123 -5.22 6.60 8.47
C THR A 123 -5.67 6.51 7.02
N LYS A 124 -6.80 5.85 6.76
CA LYS A 124 -7.44 5.80 5.45
C LYS A 124 -8.04 7.16 5.10
N LEU A 125 -7.78 7.60 3.88
CA LEU A 125 -8.31 8.80 3.26
C LEU A 125 -9.14 8.39 2.05
N VAL A 126 -10.32 8.98 1.92
CA VAL A 126 -11.22 8.79 0.76
C VAL A 126 -11.45 10.16 0.13
N SER A 127 -11.15 10.29 -1.17
CA SER A 127 -11.38 11.53 -1.92
C SER A 127 -12.87 11.76 -2.18
N ASP A 128 -13.25 12.97 -2.59
CA ASP A 128 -14.64 13.25 -3.00
C ASP A 128 -15.07 12.43 -4.23
N ASP A 129 -14.09 11.99 -5.04
CA ASP A 129 -14.29 11.17 -6.24
C ASP A 129 -14.25 9.65 -5.93
N GLY A 130 -14.02 9.26 -4.66
CA GLY A 130 -14.01 7.86 -4.21
C GLY A 130 -12.61 7.24 -4.11
N ASP A 131 -11.56 7.92 -4.56
CA ASP A 131 -10.20 7.40 -4.52
C ASP A 131 -9.75 7.10 -3.09
N VAL A 132 -9.16 5.93 -2.88
CA VAL A 132 -8.63 5.52 -1.58
C VAL A 132 -7.12 5.71 -1.52
N SER A 133 -6.67 6.40 -0.47
CA SER A 133 -5.26 6.53 -0.11
C SER A 133 -5.07 6.36 1.39
N TYR A 134 -3.83 6.21 1.83
CA TYR A 134 -3.49 6.04 3.24
C TYR A 134 -2.41 7.03 3.64
N GLU A 135 -2.66 7.81 4.69
CA GLU A 135 -1.65 8.65 5.31
C GLU A 135 -0.99 7.89 6.47
N HIS A 136 0.32 7.73 6.38
CA HIS A 136 1.15 7.17 7.43
C HIS A 136 1.87 8.28 8.17
N SER A 137 1.43 8.57 9.39
CA SER A 137 2.05 9.56 10.27
C SER A 137 3.19 8.91 11.06
N ILE A 138 4.41 9.42 10.88
CA ILE A 138 5.64 8.85 11.44
C ILE A 138 6.11 9.74 12.60
N SER A 139 6.09 9.22 13.81
CA SER A 139 6.53 9.92 15.01
C SER A 139 7.82 9.32 15.56
N ILE A 140 8.79 10.18 15.89
CA ILE A 140 10.01 9.82 16.60
C ILE A 140 9.69 9.77 18.09
N VAL A 141 9.75 8.57 18.67
CA VAL A 141 9.65 8.39 20.12
C VAL A 141 10.97 8.81 20.76
N ARG A 142 12.06 8.16 20.35
CA ARG A 142 13.43 8.48 20.77
C ARG A 142 14.44 7.98 19.76
N LEU A 143 15.30 8.86 19.28
CA LEU A 143 16.49 8.52 18.50
C LEU A 143 17.73 9.13 19.15
N GLU A 144 18.81 8.37 19.16
CA GLU A 144 20.12 8.82 19.62
C GLU A 144 21.10 8.67 18.48
N PHE A 145 21.62 9.76 17.96
CA PHE A 145 22.61 9.79 16.89
C PHE A 145 24.01 9.92 17.49
N VAL A 146 24.93 9.07 17.04
CA VAL A 146 26.31 9.06 17.52
C VAL A 146 27.27 9.27 16.35
N LYS A 147 28.24 10.16 16.55
CA LYS A 147 29.35 10.39 15.63
C LYS A 147 30.60 10.75 16.45
N ASP A 148 31.62 9.89 16.38
CA ASP A 148 32.82 9.99 17.22
C ASP A 148 32.45 10.10 18.71
N ASP A 149 32.84 11.18 19.39
CA ASP A 149 32.51 11.46 20.80
C ASP A 149 31.26 12.35 20.95
N GLU A 150 30.60 12.74 19.86
CA GLU A 150 29.40 13.57 19.87
C GLU A 150 28.12 12.71 19.87
N THR A 151 27.10 13.16 20.61
CA THR A 151 25.79 12.50 20.68
C THR A 151 24.68 13.55 20.58
N ILE A 152 23.68 13.26 19.75
CA ILE A 152 22.47 14.07 19.58
C ILE A 152 21.27 13.19 19.88
N VAL A 153 20.37 13.64 20.76
CA VAL A 153 19.14 12.91 21.12
C VAL A 153 17.93 13.69 20.61
N ILE A 154 17.04 13.02 19.89
CA ILE A 154 15.77 13.55 19.38
C ILE A 154 14.64 12.73 19.98
N GLU A 155 13.70 13.40 20.63
CA GLU A 155 12.55 12.75 21.29
C GLU A 155 11.26 13.51 21.03
N ASN A 156 10.16 12.76 20.95
CA ASN A 156 8.81 13.30 20.81
C ASN A 156 8.68 14.30 19.66
N GLN A 157 9.30 13.99 18.51
CA GLN A 157 9.26 14.82 17.31
C GLN A 157 8.47 14.13 16.21
N ASN A 158 7.87 14.93 15.32
CA ASN A 158 7.27 14.39 14.11
C ASN A 158 8.35 14.16 13.05
N TYR A 159 8.49 12.94 12.55
CA TYR A 159 9.29 12.69 11.35
C TYR A 159 8.54 13.20 10.12
N GLY A 160 7.23 13.10 10.07
CA GLY A 160 6.39 13.58 8.96
C GLY A 160 5.40 12.52 8.50
N THR A 161 4.76 12.78 7.36
CA THR A 161 3.80 11.86 6.74
C THR A 161 4.35 11.25 5.47
N TYR A 162 3.95 10.03 5.18
CA TYR A 162 4.13 9.35 3.90
C TYR A 162 2.76 8.87 3.43
N THR A 163 2.46 9.00 2.13
CA THR A 163 1.15 8.63 1.59
C THR A 163 1.31 7.53 0.55
N THR A 164 0.50 6.49 0.67
CA THR A 164 0.34 5.42 -0.31
C THR A 164 -1.06 5.49 -0.92
N SER A 165 -1.23 4.89 -2.10
CA SER A 165 -2.54 4.71 -2.72
C SER A 165 -2.94 3.23 -2.63
N GLN A 166 -4.24 2.96 -2.60
CA GLN A 166 -4.78 1.61 -2.79
C GLN A 166 -4.42 1.05 -4.19
N GLY A 167 -4.24 1.93 -5.18
CA GLY A 167 -3.69 1.55 -6.49
C GLY A 167 -4.69 0.91 -7.45
N PHE A 168 -5.99 1.05 -7.19
CA PHE A 168 -7.09 0.69 -8.10
C PHE A 168 -8.34 1.52 -7.79
N ASP A 169 -9.29 1.55 -8.72
CA ASP A 169 -10.58 2.24 -8.62
C ASP A 169 -11.72 1.26 -8.31
N PHE A 170 -11.65 0.02 -8.81
CA PHE A 170 -12.73 -0.96 -8.76
C PHE A 170 -14.01 -0.45 -9.45
N ASP A 171 -13.85 0.11 -10.66
CA ASP A 171 -14.99 0.57 -11.47
C ASP A 171 -15.33 -0.46 -12.55
N PHE A 172 -16.22 -1.40 -12.22
CA PHE A 172 -16.83 -2.29 -13.22
C PHE A 172 -18.29 -1.89 -13.51
N GLU A 173 -18.72 -0.69 -13.09
CA GLU A 173 -20.11 -0.25 -13.19
C GLU A 173 -20.43 0.34 -14.58
N ASP A 174 -20.94 -0.48 -15.51
CA ASP A 174 -21.75 0.01 -16.63
C ASP A 174 -23.17 -0.59 -16.63
N PHE A 175 -23.91 -0.34 -15.54
CA PHE A 175 -25.36 -0.58 -15.53
C PHE A 175 -26.16 0.52 -16.24
N SER A 176 -25.50 1.56 -16.76
CA SER A 176 -26.15 2.73 -17.35
C SER A 176 -26.96 2.42 -18.61
N ASN A 177 -26.71 1.26 -19.23
CA ASN A 177 -27.37 0.84 -20.47
C ASN A 177 -28.03 -0.56 -20.42
N GLY A 178 -28.29 -1.09 -19.22
CA GLY A 178 -29.28 -2.14 -19.00
C GLY A 178 -28.89 -3.58 -19.34
N THR A 179 -27.62 -3.89 -19.64
CA THR A 179 -27.10 -5.27 -19.57
C THR A 179 -25.57 -5.25 -19.43
N ILE A 180 -25.04 -5.59 -18.25
CA ILE A 180 -23.63 -6.00 -18.12
C ILE A 180 -23.58 -7.45 -18.60
N ASN A 181 -22.81 -7.74 -19.64
CA ASN A 181 -22.60 -9.11 -20.13
C ASN A 181 -21.15 -9.51 -19.86
N PRO A 182 -20.85 -10.08 -18.68
CA PRO A 182 -19.52 -10.59 -18.38
C PRO A 182 -19.06 -11.57 -19.45
N SER A 183 -17.80 -11.48 -19.83
CA SER A 183 -17.21 -12.39 -20.81
C SER A 183 -16.97 -13.75 -20.18
N LYS A 184 -17.09 -14.82 -20.97
CA LYS A 184 -16.84 -16.20 -20.52
C LYS A 184 -15.65 -16.76 -21.27
N CYS A 185 -14.77 -17.46 -20.56
CA CYS A 185 -13.75 -18.26 -21.21
C CYS A 185 -14.39 -19.55 -21.75
N ASP A 186 -14.28 -19.76 -23.06
CA ASP A 186 -14.65 -21.01 -23.70
C ASP A 186 -13.39 -21.87 -23.90
N SER A 187 -13.26 -22.90 -23.07
CA SER A 187 -12.16 -23.87 -23.17
C SER A 187 -12.48 -25.03 -24.12
N GLY A 188 -13.75 -25.17 -24.57
CA GLY A 188 -14.24 -26.38 -25.23
C GLY A 188 -14.23 -27.65 -24.38
N ASP A 189 -13.82 -27.54 -23.10
CA ASP A 189 -13.79 -28.64 -22.13
C ASP A 189 -14.92 -28.44 -21.11
N GLU A 190 -15.94 -29.27 -21.22
CA GLU A 190 -17.10 -29.23 -20.33
C GLU A 190 -16.73 -29.49 -18.87
N SER A 191 -15.65 -30.25 -18.61
CA SER A 191 -15.19 -30.60 -17.25
C SER A 191 -14.28 -29.54 -16.63
N ALA A 192 -13.78 -28.58 -17.41
CA ALA A 192 -12.93 -27.52 -16.90
C ALA A 192 -13.74 -26.52 -16.04
N PRO A 193 -13.11 -25.90 -15.01
CA PRO A 193 -13.69 -24.76 -14.32
C PRO A 193 -14.11 -23.67 -15.31
N LYS A 194 -15.24 -23.04 -15.03
CA LYS A 194 -15.79 -21.95 -15.84
C LYS A 194 -15.27 -20.64 -15.27
N ILE A 195 -14.70 -19.82 -16.15
CA ILE A 195 -14.21 -18.48 -15.81
C ILE A 195 -15.13 -17.47 -16.47
N ILE A 196 -15.74 -16.63 -15.66
CA ILE A 196 -16.53 -15.47 -16.06
C ILE A 196 -15.75 -14.24 -15.63
N TYR A 197 -15.59 -13.24 -16.49
CA TYR A 197 -14.72 -12.11 -16.20
C TYR A 197 -15.19 -10.80 -16.83
N GLU A 198 -14.74 -9.71 -16.21
CA GLU A 198 -14.82 -8.35 -16.72
C GLU A 198 -13.45 -7.71 -16.68
N ILE A 199 -13.23 -6.76 -17.58
CA ILE A 199 -11.96 -6.05 -17.72
C ILE A 199 -12.26 -4.56 -17.79
N ASN A 200 -11.68 -3.78 -16.90
CA ASN A 200 -11.59 -2.34 -17.02
C ASN A 200 -10.10 -1.95 -17.09
N SER A 201 -9.60 -1.64 -18.29
CA SER A 201 -8.18 -1.39 -18.51
C SER A 201 -7.29 -2.52 -17.95
N ASP A 202 -6.59 -2.28 -16.85
CA ASP A 202 -5.65 -3.13 -16.13
C ASP A 202 -6.28 -3.84 -14.92
N GLU A 203 -7.53 -3.54 -14.62
CA GLU A 203 -8.33 -4.15 -13.57
C GLU A 203 -9.17 -5.30 -14.13
N VAL A 204 -9.16 -6.44 -13.44
CA VAL A 204 -9.89 -7.64 -13.87
C VAL A 204 -10.63 -8.26 -12.70
N LEU A 205 -11.95 -8.32 -12.80
CA LEU A 205 -12.82 -9.00 -11.86
C LEU A 205 -13.32 -10.31 -12.48
N LYS A 206 -13.03 -11.44 -11.83
CA LYS A 206 -13.37 -12.76 -12.36
C LYS A 206 -13.95 -13.70 -11.31
N ILE A 207 -14.90 -14.50 -11.77
CA ILE A 207 -15.47 -15.65 -11.07
C ILE A 207 -14.85 -16.91 -11.65
N ILE A 208 -14.35 -17.78 -10.79
CA ILE A 208 -13.88 -19.12 -11.14
C ILE A 208 -14.74 -20.11 -10.36
N ILE A 209 -15.48 -20.96 -11.06
CA ILE A 209 -16.36 -21.97 -10.44
C ILE A 209 -16.24 -23.30 -11.15
N THR A 210 -16.43 -24.39 -10.41
CA THR A 210 -16.42 -25.74 -11.00
C THR A 210 -17.53 -25.90 -12.04
N SER A 211 -17.36 -26.83 -12.98
CA SER A 211 -18.42 -27.14 -13.95
C SER A 211 -19.70 -27.64 -13.28
N GLU A 212 -19.58 -28.36 -12.15
CA GLU A 212 -20.73 -28.84 -11.37
C GLU A 212 -21.52 -27.67 -10.77
N ASN A 213 -20.85 -26.75 -10.07
CA ASN A 213 -21.49 -25.60 -9.46
C ASN A 213 -22.03 -24.60 -10.50
N PHE A 214 -21.34 -24.46 -11.63
CA PHE A 214 -21.86 -23.66 -12.75
C PHE A 214 -23.23 -24.21 -13.22
N ASN A 215 -23.35 -25.53 -13.39
CA ASN A 215 -24.58 -26.14 -13.87
C ASN A 215 -25.72 -26.10 -12.86
N THR A 216 -25.44 -25.97 -11.56
CA THR A 216 -26.47 -25.83 -10.51
C THR A 216 -26.89 -24.38 -10.30
N LEU A 217 -25.96 -23.43 -10.45
CA LEU A 217 -26.26 -22.00 -10.32
C LEU A 217 -27.03 -21.45 -11.52
N PHE A 218 -26.67 -21.86 -12.73
CA PHE A 218 -27.18 -21.28 -13.97
C PHE A 218 -28.17 -22.21 -14.68
N VAL A 219 -29.24 -22.54 -13.96
CA VAL A 219 -30.35 -23.36 -14.48
C VAL A 219 -31.41 -22.46 -15.12
N ASN A 220 -31.84 -22.82 -16.34
CA ASN A 220 -32.95 -22.22 -17.10
C ASN A 220 -34.32 -22.52 -16.46
N GLU A 221 -34.47 -22.06 -15.22
CA GLU A 221 -35.66 -22.15 -14.40
C GLU A 221 -35.75 -20.88 -13.55
N VAL A 222 -36.93 -20.25 -13.53
CA VAL A 222 -37.18 -19.03 -12.76
C VAL A 222 -36.95 -19.30 -11.27
N THR A 223 -36.15 -18.46 -10.61
CA THR A 223 -35.95 -18.52 -9.16
C THR A 223 -37.18 -17.99 -8.42
N GLY A 224 -37.45 -18.51 -7.23
CA GLY A 224 -38.51 -17.96 -6.37
C GLY A 224 -38.17 -16.52 -5.92
N ILE A 225 -39.20 -15.76 -5.53
CA ILE A 225 -39.01 -14.47 -4.86
C ILE A 225 -38.13 -14.66 -3.61
N ASP A 226 -37.11 -13.83 -3.47
CA ASP A 226 -36.12 -13.86 -2.38
C ASP A 226 -35.49 -15.26 -2.17
N ALA A 227 -35.41 -16.06 -3.23
CA ALA A 227 -34.86 -17.42 -3.20
C ALA A 227 -33.81 -17.60 -4.31
N PRO A 228 -32.68 -16.86 -4.24
CA PRO A 228 -31.58 -17.05 -5.17
C PRO A 228 -30.95 -18.43 -5.01
N ARG A 229 -30.24 -18.87 -6.05
CA ARG A 229 -29.30 -20.00 -5.92
C ARG A 229 -28.00 -19.46 -5.32
N ILE A 230 -27.55 -20.08 -4.23
CA ILE A 230 -26.42 -19.60 -3.43
C ILE A 230 -25.24 -20.56 -3.61
N LEU A 231 -24.06 -19.99 -3.79
CA LEU A 231 -22.78 -20.69 -3.73
C LEU A 231 -21.86 -19.96 -2.76
N GLU A 232 -21.44 -20.66 -1.71
CA GLU A 232 -20.40 -20.17 -0.80
C GLU A 232 -19.03 -20.18 -1.51
N LEU A 233 -18.24 -19.14 -1.28
CA LEU A 233 -16.87 -19.06 -1.79
C LEU A 233 -15.92 -19.94 -0.96
N ASP A 234 -14.90 -20.48 -1.61
CA ASP A 234 -13.82 -21.23 -1.00
C ASP A 234 -12.46 -20.90 -1.64
N ASP A 235 -11.37 -21.31 -1.00
CA ASP A 235 -10.02 -20.92 -1.41
C ASP A 235 -9.48 -21.69 -2.64
N THR A 236 -10.24 -22.65 -3.18
CA THR A 236 -9.76 -23.63 -4.16
C THR A 236 -10.48 -23.56 -5.49
N ASP A 237 -11.79 -23.73 -5.45
CA ASP A 237 -12.61 -24.16 -6.57
C ASP A 237 -13.67 -23.11 -6.93
N ASN A 238 -14.22 -22.41 -5.93
CA ASN A 238 -15.27 -21.40 -6.10
C ASN A 238 -14.78 -20.05 -5.58
N ARG A 239 -14.23 -19.24 -6.48
CA ARG A 239 -13.50 -18.02 -6.13
C ARG A 239 -14.01 -16.82 -6.90
N ILE A 240 -14.03 -15.68 -6.23
CA ILE A 240 -13.97 -14.37 -6.86
C ILE A 240 -12.55 -13.86 -6.69
N ILE A 241 -11.97 -13.38 -7.78
CA ILE A 241 -10.62 -12.82 -7.80
C ILE A 241 -10.70 -11.46 -8.48
N PHE A 242 -10.10 -10.47 -7.85
CA PHE A 242 -9.82 -9.17 -8.44
C PHE A 242 -8.31 -9.02 -8.61
N ASP A 243 -7.86 -8.87 -9.86
CA ASP A 243 -6.44 -8.70 -10.20
C ASP A 243 -6.22 -7.28 -10.77
N VAL A 244 -5.15 -6.63 -10.34
CA VAL A 244 -4.62 -5.40 -10.93
C VAL A 244 -3.33 -5.75 -11.68
N TYR A 245 -3.27 -5.41 -12.97
CA TYR A 245 -2.16 -5.74 -13.85
C TYR A 245 -1.24 -4.54 -14.10
N SER A 246 0.02 -4.79 -14.45
CA SER A 246 1.00 -3.74 -14.78
C SER A 246 0.69 -2.95 -16.07
N ASN A 247 -0.34 -3.35 -16.81
CA ASN A 247 -0.83 -2.73 -18.05
C ASN A 247 -2.21 -3.31 -18.40
N THR A 248 -2.87 -2.73 -19.40
CA THR A 248 -4.17 -3.18 -19.90
C THR A 248 -4.23 -4.69 -20.13
N ALA A 249 -5.21 -5.34 -19.51
CA ALA A 249 -5.48 -6.77 -19.64
C ALA A 249 -6.30 -7.09 -20.90
N SER A 250 -6.39 -8.38 -21.27
CA SER A 250 -7.19 -8.81 -22.43
C SER A 250 -7.88 -10.16 -22.17
N GLY A 251 -9.00 -10.43 -22.83
CA GLY A 251 -9.70 -11.71 -22.65
C GLY A 251 -8.84 -12.94 -22.98
N THR A 252 -7.95 -12.84 -23.97
CA THR A 252 -6.98 -13.92 -24.27
C THR A 252 -6.02 -14.18 -23.12
N LEU A 253 -5.64 -13.14 -22.38
CA LEU A 253 -4.83 -13.24 -21.16
C LEU A 253 -5.56 -14.06 -20.10
N ILE A 254 -6.82 -13.68 -19.84
CA ILE A 254 -7.62 -14.23 -18.74
C ILE A 254 -7.99 -15.69 -19.00
N CYS A 255 -8.23 -16.04 -20.26
CA CYS A 255 -8.59 -17.39 -20.68
C CYS A 255 -7.38 -18.29 -21.01
N SER A 256 -6.16 -17.83 -20.75
CA SER A 256 -4.94 -18.60 -21.03
C SER A 256 -4.61 -19.55 -19.88
N ASN A 257 -4.30 -20.81 -20.20
CA ASN A 257 -3.76 -21.79 -19.24
C ASN A 257 -2.25 -21.60 -18.99
N THR A 258 -1.58 -20.73 -19.75
CA THR A 258 -0.16 -20.42 -19.54
C THR A 258 -0.03 -19.03 -18.92
N PRO A 259 0.65 -18.89 -17.77
CA PRO A 259 0.87 -17.60 -17.14
C PRO A 259 1.54 -16.64 -18.14
N PRO A 260 0.93 -15.48 -18.42
CA PRO A 260 1.55 -14.48 -19.26
C PRO A 260 2.77 -13.89 -18.56
N ILE A 261 3.78 -13.50 -19.34
CA ILE A 261 4.92 -12.72 -18.84
C ILE A 261 4.64 -11.21 -18.88
N THR A 262 3.61 -10.77 -19.62
CA THR A 262 3.23 -9.36 -19.75
C THR A 262 1.76 -9.25 -20.22
N PRO A 263 0.92 -8.40 -19.60
CA PRO A 263 1.19 -7.71 -18.33
C PRO A 263 1.31 -8.69 -17.16
N VAL A 264 1.99 -8.29 -16.08
CA VAL A 264 2.11 -9.08 -14.85
C VAL A 264 1.05 -8.65 -13.84
N VAL A 265 0.63 -9.56 -12.97
CA VAL A 265 -0.27 -9.22 -11.85
C VAL A 265 0.55 -8.49 -10.79
N GLU A 266 0.19 -7.23 -10.50
CA GLU A 266 0.83 -6.41 -9.47
C GLU A 266 0.10 -6.55 -8.12
N GLN A 267 -1.23 -6.66 -8.16
CA GLN A 267 -2.03 -6.95 -6.98
C GLN A 267 -3.02 -8.07 -7.28
N ARG A 268 -3.24 -8.94 -6.29
CA ARG A 268 -4.31 -9.93 -6.32
C ARG A 268 -5.09 -9.86 -5.03
N TRP A 269 -6.40 -9.78 -5.20
CA TRP A 269 -7.38 -9.74 -4.14
C TRP A 269 -8.27 -10.98 -4.27
N ASN A 270 -8.23 -11.83 -3.24
CA ASN A 270 -9.17 -12.94 -3.12
C ASN A 270 -10.38 -12.48 -2.33
N ALA A 271 -11.48 -13.23 -2.38
CA ALA A 271 -12.71 -12.81 -1.72
C ALA A 271 -13.33 -13.91 -0.85
N THR A 272 -13.94 -13.47 0.25
CA THR A 272 -14.89 -14.26 1.06
C THR A 272 -16.30 -13.76 0.82
N GLY A 273 -17.31 -14.61 1.01
CA GLY A 273 -18.73 -14.24 0.84
C GLY A 273 -19.47 -15.28 0.01
N GLU A 274 -20.52 -14.86 -0.69
CA GLU A 274 -21.37 -15.74 -1.46
C GLU A 274 -21.63 -15.19 -2.87
N ILE A 275 -21.80 -16.10 -3.83
CA ILE A 275 -22.38 -15.79 -5.14
C ILE A 275 -23.85 -16.17 -5.11
N TRP A 276 -24.70 -15.19 -5.39
CA TRP A 276 -26.14 -15.35 -5.54
C TRP A 276 -26.52 -15.25 -7.01
N VAL A 277 -27.38 -16.16 -7.46
CA VAL A 277 -27.91 -16.15 -8.82
C VAL A 277 -29.43 -16.16 -8.78
N THR A 278 -30.04 -15.13 -9.36
CA THR A 278 -31.47 -15.11 -9.66
C THR A 278 -31.67 -15.36 -11.15
N THR A 279 -32.76 -16.03 -11.51
CA THR A 279 -33.14 -16.29 -12.90
C THR A 279 -34.54 -15.76 -13.16
N GLU A 280 -34.68 -15.00 -14.25
CA GLU A 280 -35.98 -14.56 -14.76
C GLU A 280 -36.20 -15.09 -16.18
N GLU A 281 -37.45 -15.43 -16.51
CA GLU A 281 -37.86 -15.74 -17.89
C GLU A 281 -38.32 -14.43 -18.53
N VAL A 282 -37.44 -13.82 -19.33
CA VAL A 282 -37.67 -12.50 -19.93
C VAL A 282 -38.58 -12.57 -21.16
N VAL A 283 -38.51 -13.68 -21.88
CA VAL A 283 -39.40 -14.07 -22.98
C VAL A 283 -39.60 -15.58 -22.90
N VAL A 284 -40.70 -16.11 -23.43
CA VAL A 284 -40.99 -17.56 -23.37
C VAL A 284 -39.81 -18.38 -23.88
N GLY A 285 -39.20 -19.17 -23.00
CA GLY A 285 -38.04 -20.02 -23.28
C GLY A 285 -36.69 -19.32 -23.25
N GLU A 286 -36.62 -18.02 -22.98
CA GLU A 286 -35.38 -17.25 -22.83
C GLU A 286 -35.20 -16.83 -21.37
N PHE A 287 -34.10 -17.29 -20.77
CA PHE A 287 -33.78 -17.04 -19.36
C PHE A 287 -32.61 -16.07 -19.24
N GLN A 288 -32.74 -15.13 -18.32
CA GLN A 288 -31.68 -14.21 -17.92
C GLN A 288 -31.29 -14.52 -16.48
N HIS A 289 -29.99 -14.72 -16.26
CA HIS A 289 -29.41 -14.87 -14.94
C HIS A 289 -28.82 -13.54 -14.49
N THR A 290 -29.10 -13.13 -13.26
CA THR A 290 -28.41 -12.01 -12.60
C THR A 290 -27.47 -12.60 -11.55
N VAL A 291 -26.19 -12.26 -11.65
CA VAL A 291 -25.15 -12.66 -10.68
C VAL A 291 -24.92 -11.53 -9.71
N ILE A 292 -24.98 -11.86 -8.43
CA ILE A 292 -24.86 -10.96 -7.31
C ILE A 292 -23.75 -11.47 -6.40
N PHE A 293 -22.86 -10.58 -5.99
CA PHE A 293 -21.90 -10.80 -4.92
C PHE A 293 -22.56 -10.35 -3.62
N HIS A 294 -22.80 -11.30 -2.72
CA HIS A 294 -23.48 -11.06 -1.46
C HIS A 294 -22.47 -11.10 -0.31
N ASP A 295 -22.41 -10.02 0.47
CA ASP A 295 -21.50 -9.84 1.60
C ASP A 295 -20.03 -10.13 1.24
N VAL A 296 -19.61 -9.73 0.04
CA VAL A 296 -18.27 -10.03 -0.46
C VAL A 296 -17.24 -9.06 0.11
N THR A 297 -16.21 -9.62 0.73
CA THR A 297 -15.04 -8.86 1.20
C THR A 297 -13.80 -9.35 0.48
N PHE A 298 -13.09 -8.44 -0.16
CA PHE A 298 -11.81 -8.71 -0.79
C PHE A 298 -10.66 -8.51 0.19
N PHE A 299 -9.65 -9.38 0.12
CA PHE A 299 -8.42 -9.31 0.91
C PHE A 299 -7.19 -9.48 0.02
N ASN A 300 -6.15 -8.70 0.28
CA ASN A 300 -4.93 -8.73 -0.52
C ASN A 300 -4.17 -10.04 -0.28
N SER A 301 -3.78 -10.72 -1.35
CA SER A 301 -3.01 -11.98 -1.27
C SER A 301 -1.61 -11.80 -0.68
N ALA A 302 -1.05 -10.59 -0.69
CA ALA A 302 0.22 -10.26 -0.04
C ALA A 302 0.05 -9.96 1.45
N ASN A 303 -1.13 -9.49 1.88
CA ASN A 303 -1.47 -9.15 3.26
C ASN A 303 -2.99 -9.25 3.47
N ASP A 304 -3.46 -10.30 4.13
CA ASP A 304 -4.89 -10.61 4.26
C ASP A 304 -5.64 -9.68 5.23
N GLU A 305 -4.93 -8.88 6.03
CA GLU A 305 -5.52 -7.82 6.84
C GLU A 305 -5.88 -6.57 6.01
N GLU A 306 -5.26 -6.40 4.84
CA GLU A 306 -5.63 -5.35 3.89
C GLU A 306 -6.89 -5.78 3.13
N THR A 307 -8.01 -5.10 3.41
CA THR A 307 -9.33 -5.47 2.89
C THR A 307 -10.08 -4.30 2.28
N PHE A 308 -10.97 -4.62 1.32
CA PHE A 308 -11.98 -3.69 0.84
C PHE A 308 -13.29 -4.41 0.52
N LYS A 309 -14.37 -3.64 0.46
CA LYS A 309 -15.67 -4.09 -0.04
C LYS A 309 -16.01 -3.31 -1.31
N PRO A 310 -16.60 -3.95 -2.33
CA PRO A 310 -17.14 -3.23 -3.47
C PRO A 310 -18.28 -2.30 -3.02
N THR A 311 -18.70 -1.37 -3.89
CA THR A 311 -19.89 -0.54 -3.61
C THR A 311 -21.13 -1.41 -3.56
N GLU A 312 -21.59 -1.71 -2.35
CA GLU A 312 -22.75 -2.56 -2.09
C GLU A 312 -24.05 -1.72 -1.94
N ASP A 313 -25.20 -2.32 -2.25
CA ASP A 313 -26.50 -1.78 -1.88
C ASP A 313 -26.75 -1.88 -0.36
N GLU A 314 -27.93 -1.44 0.11
CA GLU A 314 -28.29 -1.50 1.54
C GLU A 314 -28.37 -2.92 2.13
N ASN A 315 -28.31 -3.94 1.27
CA ASN A 315 -28.37 -5.35 1.61
C ASN A 315 -27.02 -6.06 1.45
N GLY A 316 -25.92 -5.33 1.21
CA GLY A 316 -24.60 -5.93 1.04
C GLY A 316 -24.40 -6.59 -0.33
N ASN A 317 -25.21 -6.22 -1.33
CA ASN A 317 -25.13 -6.80 -2.66
C ASN A 317 -24.36 -5.90 -3.61
N TYR A 318 -23.46 -6.50 -4.37
CA TYR A 318 -22.86 -5.92 -5.57
C TYR A 318 -23.33 -6.71 -6.80
N ILE A 319 -23.96 -6.04 -7.77
CA ILE A 319 -24.43 -6.71 -8.99
C ILE A 319 -23.24 -6.87 -9.93
N TYR A 320 -22.74 -8.10 -10.04
CA TYR A 320 -21.66 -8.42 -10.95
C TYR A 320 -22.11 -8.28 -12.40
N GLY A 321 -23.26 -8.85 -12.76
CA GLY A 321 -23.79 -8.68 -14.11
C GLY A 321 -24.91 -9.63 -14.46
N GLN A 322 -25.33 -9.60 -15.72
CA GLN A 322 -26.39 -10.43 -16.25
C GLN A 322 -25.90 -11.26 -17.43
N PHE A 323 -26.47 -12.44 -17.63
CA PHE A 323 -26.22 -13.17 -18.87
C PHE A 323 -27.40 -14.04 -19.27
N ALA A 324 -27.61 -14.11 -20.58
CA ALA A 324 -28.50 -15.09 -21.18
C ALA A 324 -27.77 -16.42 -21.36
N ILE A 325 -28.51 -17.52 -21.20
CA ILE A 325 -28.09 -18.83 -21.69
C ILE A 325 -29.17 -19.30 -22.67
N GLU A 326 -28.77 -19.54 -23.93
CA GLU A 326 -29.61 -20.15 -24.96
C GLU A 326 -29.93 -21.63 -24.66
#